data_AF-A0A7S1WMM5-F1
#
_entry.id   AF-A0A7S1WMM5-F1
#
_cell.length_a   1.000
_cell.length_b   1.000
_cell.length_c   1.000
_cell.angle_alpha   90.00
_cell.angle_beta   90.00
_cell.angle_gamma   90.00
#
_symmetry.space_group_name_H-M   'P 1'
#
loop_
_entity.id
_entity.type
_entity.pdbx_description
1 polymer ?
#
loop_
_entity_poly.entity_id
_entity_poly.type
_entity_poly.pdbx_seq_one_letter_code
_entity_poly.pdbx_strand_id
1 'polypeptide(L)'
;AEASGTSGPKRVKRKMAVVFGFIGQQYRGLQINYEIEKDSKKKSVEEILRQAMVRSGAVTPLNAEKLEQKIGWSRSSRTDQGVSAARIVVAAKLLIVEDDLSETGHT
;
A
#
# COMPACT_ATOMS: atom_id res chain seq x y z
N ALA A 1 -23.18 14.68 26.34
CA ALA A 1 -21.99 15.38 25.85
C ALA A 1 -20.79 14.64 26.39
N GLU A 2 -19.98 14.03 25.52
CA GLU A 2 -18.58 13.69 25.80
C GLU A 2 -17.93 13.23 24.48
N ALA A 3 -17.24 14.15 23.83
CA ALA A 3 -16.35 13.86 22.73
C ALA A 3 -14.99 13.46 23.35
N SER A 4 -14.70 12.17 23.40
CA SER A 4 -13.41 11.64 23.82
C SER A 4 -12.37 11.88 22.72
N GLY A 5 -11.82 13.10 22.71
CA GLY A 5 -10.72 13.49 21.85
C GLY A 5 -9.39 12.87 22.30
N THR A 6 -9.15 11.60 21.98
CA THR A 6 -7.77 11.10 21.90
C THR A 6 -7.17 11.61 20.60
N SER A 7 -6.38 12.67 20.67
CA SER A 7 -5.57 13.15 19.55
C SER A 7 -4.55 12.08 19.17
N GLY A 8 -4.91 11.19 18.25
CA GLY A 8 -3.96 10.23 17.68
C GLY A 8 -2.76 10.97 17.07
N PRO A 9 -1.63 10.27 16.86
CA PRO A 9 -0.41 10.88 16.33
C PRO A 9 -0.71 11.63 15.03
N LYS A 10 -0.21 12.87 14.92
CA LYS A 10 -0.44 13.73 13.75
C LYS A 10 0.14 13.05 12.51
N ARG A 11 -0.67 12.97 11.45
CA ARG A 11 -0.27 12.35 10.19
C ARG A 11 -0.13 13.40 9.10
N VAL A 12 0.96 13.31 8.34
CA VAL A 12 1.24 14.20 7.21
C VAL A 12 1.30 13.41 5.92
N LYS A 13 0.82 14.01 4.83
CA LYS A 13 0.82 13.38 3.50
C LYS A 13 2.16 13.59 2.82
N ARG A 14 2.87 12.51 2.48
CA ARG A 14 4.18 12.56 1.80
C ARG A 14 4.24 11.57 0.64
N LYS A 15 4.99 11.91 -0.42
CA LYS A 15 5.26 10.98 -1.53
C LYS A 15 6.43 10.08 -1.13
N MET A 16 6.17 8.80 -0.97
CA MET A 16 7.10 7.81 -0.43
C MET A 16 7.32 6.67 -1.41
N ALA A 17 8.51 6.06 -1.33
CA ALA A 17 8.80 4.78 -1.96
C ALA A 17 8.68 3.68 -0.89
N VAL A 18 8.02 2.59 -1.23
CA VAL A 18 7.92 1.39 -0.40
C VAL A 18 8.65 0.27 -1.13
N VAL A 19 9.69 -0.27 -0.48
CA VAL A 19 10.49 -1.38 -1.00
C VAL A 19 10.09 -2.65 -0.27
N PHE A 20 9.72 -3.70 -1.02
CA PHE A 20 9.31 -4.97 -0.42
C PHE A 20 9.66 -6.15 -1.33
N GLY A 21 9.69 -7.35 -0.75
CA GLY A 21 9.83 -8.62 -1.46
C GLY A 21 8.66 -9.56 -1.14
N PHE A 22 8.42 -10.53 -2.01
CA PHE A 22 7.37 -11.54 -1.81
C PHE A 22 7.67 -12.85 -2.55
N ILE A 23 7.09 -13.94 -2.06
CA ILE A 23 7.11 -15.26 -2.70
C ILE A 23 5.85 -15.40 -3.55
N GLY A 24 5.99 -15.49 -4.87
CA GLY A 24 4.90 -15.37 -5.84
C GLY A 24 3.89 -16.51 -5.85
N GLN A 25 4.23 -17.68 -5.28
CA GLN A 25 3.45 -18.92 -5.41
C GLN A 25 1.97 -18.77 -4.99
N GLN A 26 1.70 -17.93 -3.99
CA GLN A 26 0.36 -17.70 -3.45
C GLN A 26 -0.37 -16.50 -4.06
N TYR A 27 0.25 -15.80 -5.02
CA TYR A 27 -0.28 -14.58 -5.63
C TYR A 27 -0.48 -14.74 -7.13
N ARG A 28 -1.42 -13.96 -7.68
CA ARG A 28 -1.69 -13.90 -9.12
C ARG A 28 -0.89 -12.81 -9.85
N GLY A 29 0.31 -12.55 -9.34
CA GLY A 29 1.17 -11.47 -9.81
C GLY A 29 1.01 -10.23 -8.95
N LEU A 30 1.71 -9.17 -9.37
CA LEU A 30 1.80 -7.93 -8.61
C LEU A 30 0.52 -7.10 -8.72
N GLN A 31 0.02 -6.90 -9.94
CA GLN A 31 -0.98 -5.87 -10.24
C GLN A 31 -2.40 -6.30 -9.89
N ILE A 32 -3.18 -5.39 -9.30
CA ILE A 32 -4.62 -5.58 -9.08
C ILE A 32 -5.35 -5.68 -10.41
N ASN A 33 -6.14 -6.75 -10.57
CA ASN A 33 -7.17 -6.86 -11.61
C ASN A 33 -8.55 -6.96 -10.93
N TYR A 34 -9.27 -5.84 -10.85
CA TYR A 34 -10.52 -5.73 -10.09
C TYR A 34 -11.65 -6.67 -10.56
N GLU A 35 -11.66 -7.06 -11.83
CA GLU A 35 -12.66 -7.98 -12.36
C GLU A 35 -12.41 -9.40 -11.87
N ILE A 36 -11.15 -9.83 -11.90
CA ILE A 36 -10.74 -11.19 -11.50
C ILE A 36 -10.67 -11.32 -9.98
N GLU A 37 -10.31 -10.25 -9.26
CA GLU A 37 -10.11 -10.24 -7.81
C GLU A 37 -11.34 -10.67 -7.01
N LYS A 38 -12.55 -10.34 -7.47
CA LYS A 38 -13.80 -10.61 -6.74
C LYS A 38 -14.06 -12.10 -6.56
N ASP A 39 -13.86 -12.88 -7.62
CA ASP A 39 -14.33 -14.28 -7.66
C ASP A 39 -13.24 -15.30 -7.35
N SER A 40 -12.05 -14.84 -7.00
CA SER A 40 -10.88 -15.65 -7.24
C SER A 40 -10.03 -15.85 -5.97
N LYS A 41 -9.57 -17.08 -5.75
CA LYS A 41 -8.98 -17.54 -4.47
C LYS A 41 -7.65 -16.89 -4.05
N LYS A 42 -6.76 -16.53 -4.99
CA LYS A 42 -5.41 -15.97 -4.76
C LYS A 42 -5.29 -14.47 -5.06
N LYS A 43 -5.19 -13.60 -4.08
CA LYS A 43 -5.14 -12.15 -4.34
C LYS A 43 -3.85 -11.72 -5.08
N SER A 44 -3.88 -10.59 -5.76
CA SER A 44 -2.65 -9.93 -6.21
C SER A 44 -1.87 -9.40 -5.00
N VAL A 45 -0.56 -9.19 -5.18
CA VAL A 45 0.27 -8.65 -4.09
C VAL A 45 -0.17 -7.25 -3.70
N GLU A 46 -0.56 -6.44 -4.68
CA GLU A 46 -1.05 -5.08 -4.42
C GLU A 46 -2.39 -5.02 -3.71
N GLU A 47 -3.29 -5.97 -3.92
CA GLU A 47 -4.53 -6.02 -3.14
C GLU A 47 -4.21 -6.24 -1.64
N ILE A 48 -3.26 -7.12 -1.34
CA ILE A 48 -2.81 -7.34 0.04
C ILE A 48 -2.17 -6.08 0.62
N LEU A 49 -1.30 -5.42 -0.16
CA LEU A 49 -0.64 -4.19 0.25
C LEU A 49 -1.64 -3.05 0.46
N ARG A 50 -2.62 -2.90 -0.43
CA ARG A 50 -3.72 -1.95 -0.33
C ARG A 50 -4.50 -2.15 0.96
N GLN A 51 -4.93 -3.38 1.25
CA GLN A 51 -5.63 -3.69 2.49
C GLN A 51 -4.77 -3.43 3.73
N ALA A 52 -3.48 -3.78 3.69
CA ALA A 52 -2.55 -3.52 4.78
C ALA A 52 -2.37 -2.01 5.04
N MET A 53 -2.24 -1.21 3.98
CA MET A 53 -2.13 0.25 4.05
C MET A 53 -3.40 0.92 4.58
N VAL A 54 -4.58 0.38 4.26
CA VAL A 54 -5.84 0.86 4.85
C VAL A 54 -5.90 0.52 6.34
N ARG A 55 -5.54 -0.72 6.71
CA ARG A 55 -5.51 -1.14 8.12
C ARG A 55 -4.50 -0.36 8.96
N SER A 56 -3.36 0.03 8.39
CA SER A 56 -2.35 0.84 9.10
C SER A 56 -2.69 2.34 9.18
N GLY A 57 -3.74 2.78 8.45
CA GLY A 57 -4.08 4.20 8.34
C GLY A 57 -3.15 4.99 7.41
N ALA A 58 -2.26 4.32 6.66
CA ALA A 58 -1.41 4.98 5.68
C ALA A 58 -2.18 5.46 4.44
N VAL A 59 -3.31 4.81 4.14
CA VAL A 59 -4.25 5.20 3.07
C VAL A 59 -5.66 5.16 3.63
N THR A 60 -6.46 6.20 3.36
CA THR A 60 -7.88 6.20 3.76
C THR A 60 -8.69 5.24 2.88
N PRO A 61 -9.78 4.62 3.38
CA PRO A 61 -10.60 3.70 2.59
C PRO A 61 -11.07 4.30 1.24
N LEU A 62 -11.47 5.57 1.24
CA LEU A 62 -11.88 6.31 0.03
C LEU A 62 -10.78 6.43 -1.03
N ASN A 63 -9.51 6.55 -0.60
CA ASN A 63 -8.39 6.68 -1.51
C ASN A 63 -7.84 5.32 -1.98
N ALA A 64 -8.28 4.22 -1.36
CA ALA A 64 -7.81 2.88 -1.67
C ALA A 64 -8.46 2.29 -2.93
N GLU A 65 -9.63 2.76 -3.38
CA GLU A 65 -10.35 2.16 -4.51
C GLU A 65 -9.67 2.37 -5.87
N LYS A 66 -8.96 3.48 -6.04
CA LYS A 66 -8.35 3.92 -7.32
C LYS A 66 -6.95 4.45 -7.07
N LEU A 67 -6.04 3.56 -6.68
CA LEU A 67 -4.71 3.91 -6.16
C LEU A 67 -3.91 4.80 -7.11
N GLU A 68 -3.89 4.49 -8.41
CA GLU A 68 -3.14 5.25 -9.42
C GLU A 68 -3.64 6.70 -9.48
N GLN A 69 -4.97 6.90 -9.48
CA GLN A 69 -5.58 8.22 -9.60
C GLN A 69 -5.62 9.00 -8.27
N LYS A 70 -5.84 8.32 -7.14
CA LYS A 70 -6.09 8.97 -5.84
C LYS A 70 -4.82 9.26 -5.06
N ILE A 71 -3.83 8.39 -5.16
CA ILE A 71 -2.57 8.53 -4.41
C ILE A 71 -1.33 8.54 -5.31
N GLY A 72 -1.49 8.52 -6.63
CA GLY A 72 -0.36 8.54 -7.56
C GLY A 72 0.47 7.28 -7.46
N TRP A 73 -0.19 6.13 -7.27
CA TRP A 73 0.44 4.82 -7.18
C TRP A 73 1.20 4.50 -8.47
N SER A 74 2.48 4.14 -8.35
CA SER A 74 3.28 3.61 -9.43
C SER A 74 4.15 2.45 -8.94
N ARG A 75 4.62 1.61 -9.87
CA ARG A 75 5.40 0.40 -9.61
C ARG A 75 6.63 0.36 -10.49
N SER A 76 7.71 -0.25 -9.98
CA SER A 76 8.96 -0.41 -10.72
C SER A 76 8.87 -1.45 -11.83
N SER A 77 8.06 -2.49 -11.65
CA SER A 77 7.88 -3.57 -12.63
C SER A 77 6.51 -4.22 -12.47
N ARG A 78 6.20 -5.17 -13.37
CA ARG A 78 5.06 -6.08 -13.26
C ARG A 78 5.58 -7.50 -13.06
N THR A 79 4.81 -8.34 -12.38
CA THR A 79 5.12 -9.77 -12.25
C THR A 79 3.91 -10.59 -12.63
N ASP A 80 4.15 -11.70 -13.31
CA ASP A 80 3.12 -12.68 -13.63
C ASP A 80 2.77 -13.54 -12.40
N GLN A 81 1.69 -14.30 -12.52
CA GLN A 81 1.26 -15.24 -11.48
C GLN A 81 2.37 -16.25 -11.15
N GLY A 82 2.61 -16.46 -9.86
CA GLY A 82 3.62 -17.41 -9.38
C GLY A 82 5.06 -16.87 -9.34
N VAL A 83 5.35 -15.73 -9.97
CA VAL A 83 6.69 -15.14 -10.00
C VAL A 83 7.01 -14.46 -8.67
N SER A 84 8.14 -14.84 -8.07
CA SER A 84 8.67 -14.21 -6.85
C SER A 84 9.55 -13.00 -7.16
N ALA A 85 9.63 -12.07 -6.22
CA ALA A 85 10.49 -10.90 -6.36
C ALA A 85 11.18 -10.58 -5.03
N ALA A 86 12.50 -10.38 -5.07
CA ALA A 86 13.29 -10.01 -3.89
C ALA A 86 13.11 -8.54 -3.52
N ARG A 87 13.03 -7.65 -4.52
CA ARG A 87 12.87 -6.19 -4.33
C ARG A 87 11.99 -5.61 -5.44
N ILE A 88 10.78 -5.20 -5.07
CA ILE A 88 9.90 -4.35 -5.85
C ILE A 88 9.81 -3.01 -5.15
N VAL A 89 9.70 -1.94 -5.94
CA VAL A 89 9.48 -0.60 -5.43
C VAL A 89 8.14 -0.10 -5.93
N VAL A 90 7.31 0.40 -5.02
CA VAL A 90 6.12 1.17 -5.36
C VAL A 90 6.25 2.58 -4.82
N ALA A 91 5.73 3.57 -5.54
CA ALA A 91 5.71 4.94 -5.09
C ALA A 91 4.26 5.42 -4.95
N ALA A 92 3.94 6.10 -3.84
CA ALA A 92 2.60 6.63 -3.58
C ALA A 92 2.62 7.78 -2.58
N LYS A 93 1.56 8.59 -2.59
CA LYS A 93 1.31 9.61 -1.56
C LYS A 93 0.61 8.97 -0.36
N LEU A 94 1.34 8.78 0.74
CA LEU A 94 0.88 8.09 1.95
C LEU A 94 0.76 9.05 3.13
N LEU A 95 -0.08 8.69 4.10
CA LEU A 95 -0.18 9.32 5.41
C LEU A 95 0.81 8.67 6.37
N ILE A 96 1.85 9.41 6.76
CA ILE A 96 2.89 8.95 7.69
C ILE A 96 2.72 9.69 9.01
N VAL A 97 2.99 9.00 10.13
CA VAL A 97 3.03 9.64 11.45
C VAL A 97 4.20 10.63 11.45
N GLU A 98 3.94 11.87 11.87
CA GLU A 98 4.94 12.95 11.82
C GLU A 98 6.20 12.60 12.62
N ASP A 99 6.05 11.88 13.74
CA ASP A 99 7.15 11.43 14.59
C ASP A 99 8.05 10.38 13.92
N ASP A 100 7.56 9.64 12.91
CA ASP A 100 8.35 8.66 12.15
C ASP A 100 9.25 9.33 11.10
N LEU A 101 9.05 10.63 10.84
CA LEU A 101 9.84 11.39 9.87
C LEU A 101 11.14 11.90 10.50
N SER A 102 12.13 11.04 10.65
CA SER A 102 13.52 11.48 10.87
C SER A 102 14.12 12.01 9.56
N GLU A 103 14.84 13.15 9.58
CA GLU A 103 15.52 13.70 8.40
C GLU A 103 16.51 12.72 7.73
N THR A 104 17.02 11.75 8.49
CA THR A 104 18.00 10.76 8.02
C THR A 104 17.43 9.62 7.19
N GLY A 105 16.10 9.45 7.14
CA GLY A 105 15.45 8.32 6.47
C GLY A 105 15.76 6.97 7.13
N HIS A 106 14.74 6.26 7.61
CA HIS A 106 14.92 4.87 8.06
C HIS A 106 15.10 3.99 6.83
N THR A 107 16.29 3.41 6.68
CA THR A 107 16.66 2.46 5.63
C THR A 107 16.41 1.02 6.05
#